data_AF-A0A8T5YRW9-F1
#
_entry.id   AF-A0A8T5YRW9-F1
#
_cell.length_a   1.000
_cell.length_b   1.000
_cell.length_c   1.000
_cell.angle_alpha   90.00
_cell.angle_beta   90.00
_cell.angle_gamma   90.00
#
_symmetry.space_group_name_H-M   'P 1'
#
loop_
_entity.id
_entity.type
_entity.pdbx_description
1 polymer ?
#
loop_
_entity_poly.entity_id
_entity_poly.type
_entity_poly.pdbx_seq_one_letter_code
_entity_poly.pdbx_strand_id
1 'polypeptide(L)' 'GGAVKRYEPHSPLADANGDVWYPDVNVVEQMADMMSASRDFETNVDVLNNVKSMQQSLLKLGEA' A
#
# COMPACT_ATOMS: atom_id res chain seq x y z
N GLY A 1 -9.12 -0.28 13.32
CA GLY A 1 -9.64 0.86 12.56
C GLY A 1 -10.87 1.41 13.25
N GLY A 2 -10.69 2.07 14.38
CA GLY A 2 -11.78 2.76 15.07
C GLY A 2 -11.31 4.19 15.31
N ALA A 3 -12.04 5.18 14.83
CA ALA A 3 -11.66 6.58 15.02
C ALA A 3 -11.44 6.88 16.51
N VAL A 4 -10.31 7.51 16.84
CA VAL A 4 -9.96 7.86 18.21
C VAL A 4 -10.68 9.16 18.56
N LYS A 5 -11.58 9.06 19.53
CA LYS A 5 -12.37 10.19 20.03
C LYS A 5 -11.54 10.99 21.05
N ARG A 6 -11.39 12.29 20.84
CA ARG A 6 -10.75 13.21 21.79
C ARG A 6 -11.66 14.39 22.09
N TYR A 7 -11.85 14.69 23.37
CA TYR A 7 -12.67 15.82 23.81
C TYR A 7 -11.88 17.13 23.65
N GLU A 8 -12.27 17.96 22.68
CA GLU A 8 -11.66 19.26 22.37
C GLU A 8 -12.74 20.29 22.03
N PRO A 9 -13.50 20.81 23.02
CA PRO A 9 -14.69 21.64 22.80
C PRO A 9 -14.42 23.00 22.14
N HIS A 10 -13.15 23.40 22.03
CA HIS A 10 -12.73 24.64 21.37
C HIS A 10 -12.18 24.42 19.95
N SER A 11 -12.17 23.18 19.47
CA SER A 11 -11.75 22.86 18.11
C SER A 11 -12.89 23.15 17.13
N PRO A 12 -12.65 23.82 15.99
CA PRO A 12 -13.66 24.02 14.96
C PRO A 12 -14.10 22.71 14.29
N LEU A 13 -13.36 21.62 14.51
CA LEU A 13 -13.67 20.27 14.03
C LEU A 13 -14.42 19.43 15.06
N ALA A 14 -14.79 20.01 16.21
CA ALA A 14 -15.54 19.32 17.26
C ALA A 14 -17.01 19.15 16.87
N ASP A 15 -17.57 17.99 17.19
CA ASP A 15 -18.99 17.71 17.02
C ASP A 15 -19.86 18.46 18.06
N ALA A 16 -21.18 18.25 17.99
CA ALA A 16 -22.14 18.91 18.88
C ALA A 16 -21.91 18.63 20.39
N ASN A 17 -21.14 17.60 20.73
CA ASN A 17 -20.78 17.25 22.10
C ASN A 17 -19.39 17.76 22.51
N GLY A 18 -18.66 18.45 21.62
CA GLY A 18 -17.30 18.93 21.86
C GLY A 18 -16.22 17.89 21.55
N ASP A 19 -16.55 16.84 20.81
CA ASP A 19 -15.64 15.74 20.52
C ASP A 19 -15.07 15.80 19.11
N VAL A 20 -13.75 15.59 18.98
CA VAL A 20 -13.03 15.51 17.70
C VAL A 20 -12.65 14.07 17.41
N TRP A 21 -12.93 13.64 16.19
CA TRP A 21 -12.62 12.30 15.70
C TRP A 21 -11.33 12.31 14.91
N TYR A 22 -10.31 11.61 15.40
CA TYR A 22 -9.07 11.41 14.68
C TYR A 22 -9.04 10.05 13.99
N PRO A 23 -8.55 9.96 12.75
CA PRO A 23 -8.33 8.68 12.11
C PRO A 23 -7.27 7.90 12.89
N ASP A 24 -7.59 6.63 13.18
CA ASP A 24 -6.69 5.66 13.79
C ASP A 24 -5.73 5.10 12.74
N VAL A 25 -4.92 6.00 12.15
CA VAL A 25 -3.95 5.67 11.12
C VAL A 25 -2.54 5.85 11.67
N ASN A 26 -1.79 4.76 11.72
CA ASN A 26 -0.37 4.82 12.03
C ASN A 26 0.42 5.06 10.73
N VAL A 27 0.96 6.27 10.58
CA VAL A 27 1.69 6.67 9.36
C VAL A 27 2.92 5.79 9.13
N VAL A 28 3.60 5.34 10.18
CA VAL A 28 4.77 4.47 10.06
C VAL A 28 4.39 3.10 9.52
N GLU A 29 3.28 2.55 10.01
CA GLU A 29 2.75 1.27 9.55
C GLU A 29 2.28 1.37 8.09
N GLN A 30 1.52 2.41 7.73
CA GLN A 30 1.08 2.61 6.35
C GLN A 30 2.24 2.87 5.39
N MET A 31 3.31 3.55 5.82
CA MET A 31 4.50 3.72 5.01
C MET A 31 5.27 2.40 4.83
N ALA A 32 5.34 1.56 5.87
CA ALA A 32 5.92 0.23 5.77
C ALA A 32 5.11 -0.67 4.81
N ASP A 33 3.78 -0.65 4.90
CA ASP A 33 2.89 -1.34 3.98
C ASP A 33 3.04 -0.84 2.54
N MET A 34 3.13 0.50 2.34
CA MET A 34 3.39 1.07 1.02
C MET A 34 4.75 0.66 0.47
N MET A 35 5.79 0.63 1.31
CA MET A 35 7.13 0.17 0.91
C MET A 35 7.12 -1.31 0.51
N SER A 36 6.44 -2.17 1.27
CA SER A 36 6.27 -3.58 0.93
C SER A 36 5.54 -3.74 -0.40
N ALA A 37 4.40 -3.07 -0.56
CA ALA A 37 3.62 -3.12 -1.80
C ALA A 37 4.42 -2.66 -3.03
N SER A 38 5.23 -1.61 -2.87
CA SER A 38 6.10 -1.10 -3.95
C SER A 38 7.16 -2.13 -4.35
N ARG A 39 7.81 -2.75 -3.35
CA ARG A 39 8.83 -3.79 -3.58
C ARG A 39 8.24 -5.07 -4.17
N ASP A 40 7.05 -5.46 -3.75
CA ASP A 40 6.33 -6.61 -4.32
C ASP A 40 5.96 -6.34 -5.78
N PHE A 41 5.53 -5.11 -6.11
CA PHE A 41 5.27 -4.71 -7.49
C PHE A 41 6.53 -4.79 -8.35
N GLU A 42 7.65 -4.23 -7.89
CA GLU A 42 8.94 -4.33 -8.59
C GLU A 42 9.35 -5.78 -8.82
N THR A 43 9.28 -6.61 -7.79
CA THR A 43 9.62 -8.04 -7.86
C THR A 43 8.73 -8.78 -8.87
N ASN A 44 7.44 -8.49 -8.88
CA ASN A 44 6.50 -9.11 -9.82
C ASN A 44 6.81 -8.74 -11.27
N VAL A 45 7.18 -7.47 -11.54
CA VAL A 45 7.59 -7.02 -12.88
C VAL A 45 8.85 -7.75 -13.34
N ASP A 46 9.83 -7.94 -12.46
CA ASP A 46 11.07 -8.67 -12.78
C ASP A 46 10.81 -10.14 -13.08
N VAL A 47 9.95 -10.80 -12.29
CA VAL A 47 9.53 -12.18 -12.56
C VAL A 47 8.86 -12.29 -13.94
N LEU A 48 7.96 -11.37 -14.28
CA LEU A 48 7.31 -11.36 -15.60
C LEU A 48 8.31 -11.17 -16.74
N ASN A 49 9.31 -10.29 -16.57
CA ASN A 49 10.37 -10.10 -17.56
C ASN A 49 11.20 -11.38 -17.76
N ASN A 50 11.54 -12.08 -16.67
CA ASN A 50 12.24 -13.35 -16.73
C ASN A 50 11.41 -14.43 -17.44
N VAL A 51 10.12 -14.55 -17.13
CA VAL A 51 9.20 -15.47 -17.82
C VAL A 51 9.13 -15.17 -19.31
N LYS A 52 9.03 -13.90 -19.70
CA LYS A 52 9.01 -13.49 -21.11
C LYS A 52 10.30 -13.89 -21.83
N SER A 53 11.46 -13.69 -21.21
CA SER A 53 12.76 -14.08 -21.76
C SER A 53 12.87 -15.60 -21.94
N MET A 54 12.42 -16.37 -20.95
CA MET A 54 12.36 -17.84 -21.04
C MET A 54 11.43 -18.28 -22.17
N GLN A 55 10.23 -17.69 -22.27
CA GLN A 55 9.29 -17.99 -23.35
C GLN A 55 9.91 -17.74 -24.74
N GLN A 56 10.60 -16.62 -24.93
CA GLN A 56 11.29 -16.33 -26.20
C GLN A 56 12.40 -17.33 -26.50
N SER A 57 13.13 -17.77 -25.49
CA SER A 57 14.20 -18.78 -25.63
C SER A 57 13.63 -20.14 -26.02
N LEU A 58 12.48 -20.53 -25.43
CA LEU A 58 11.77 -21.76 -25.79
C LEU A 58 11.24 -21.73 -27.22
N LEU A 59 10.69 -20.59 -27.67
CA LEU A 59 10.23 -20.44 -29.05
C LEU A 59 11.39 -20.60 -30.05
N LYS A 60 12.54 -19.98 -29.78
CA LYS A 60 13.75 -20.13 -30.60
C LYS A 60 14.28 -21.57 -30.64
N LEU A 61 14.15 -22.31 -29.54
CA LEU A 61 14.56 -23.72 -29.49
C LEU A 61 13.64 -24.61 -30.33
N GLY A 62 12.35 -24.30 -30.41
CA GLY A 62 11.40 -25.06 -31.23
C GLY A 62 11.44 -24.73 -32.74
N GLU A 63 12.06 -23.62 -33.12
CA GLU A 63 12.30 -23.26 -34.54
C GLU A 63 13.52 -23.97 -35.15
N ALA A 64 14.38 -24.59 -34.32
CA ALA A 64 15.57 -25.34 -34.72
C ALA A 64 15.28 -26.85 -34.83
#